data_AF-A0A5C9AEC5-F1
#
_entry.id   AF-A0A5C9AEC5-F1
#
_cell.length_a   1.000
_cell.length_b   1.000
_cell.length_c   1.000
_cell.angle_alpha   90.00
_cell.angle_beta   90.00
_cell.angle_gamma   90.00
#
_symmetry.space_group_name_H-M   'P 1'
#
loop_
_entity.id
_entity.type
_entity.pdbx_description
1 polymer ?
#
loop_
_entity_poly.entity_id
_entity_poly.type
_entity_poly.pdbx_seq_one_letter_code
_entity_poly.pdbx_strand_id
1 'polypeptide(L)'
;MKQSHFFAHLSRLKLINRWPLMRNVRTENVSEHSLQVAMVAHALAAIKNRKFGGNVNAERIALLAMYHDASEVLTGDLPTPV
;
A
#
# COMPACT_ATOMS: atom_id res chain seq x y z
N MET A 1 27.51 -9.75 10.62
CA MET A 1 26.24 -9.61 9.84
C MET A 1 26.38 -8.47 8.86
N LYS A 2 25.97 -8.65 7.59
CA LYS A 2 25.85 -7.52 6.65
C LYS A 2 24.65 -6.66 7.04
N GLN A 3 24.83 -5.35 7.09
CA GLN A 3 23.73 -4.40 7.29
C GLN A 3 22.88 -4.35 6.01
N SER A 4 21.57 -4.18 6.17
CA SER A 4 20.60 -4.07 5.06
C SER A 4 19.88 -2.73 5.13
N HIS A 5 19.74 -2.07 3.98
CA HIS A 5 19.00 -0.80 3.86
C HIS A 5 17.51 -0.98 3.60
N PHE A 6 17.00 -2.22 3.55
CA PHE A 6 15.60 -2.51 3.19
C PHE A 6 14.58 -1.70 4.01
N PHE A 7 14.64 -1.79 5.35
CA PHE A 7 13.72 -1.03 6.21
C PHE A 7 14.01 0.47 6.22
N ALA A 8 15.26 0.88 5.97
CA ALA A 8 15.59 2.29 5.81
C ALA A 8 14.87 2.88 4.59
N HIS A 9 14.83 2.16 3.46
CA HIS A 9 14.03 2.53 2.30
C HIS A 9 12.54 2.55 2.64
N LEU A 10 11.96 1.47 3.16
CA LEU A 10 10.53 1.44 3.50
C LEU A 10 10.09 2.59 4.41
N SER A 11 10.94 3.00 5.36
CA SER A 11 10.64 4.13 6.23
C SER A 11 10.38 5.45 5.47
N ARG A 12 10.84 5.56 4.22
CA ARG A 12 10.68 6.77 3.39
C ARG A 12 9.35 6.80 2.62
N LEU A 13 8.54 5.75 2.63
CA LEU A 13 7.21 5.76 1.98
C LEU A 13 6.30 6.87 2.52
N LYS A 14 6.44 7.22 3.80
CA LYS A 14 5.72 8.36 4.42
C LYS A 14 6.12 9.73 3.86
N LEU A 15 7.17 9.80 3.05
CA LEU A 15 7.68 11.02 2.42
C LEU A 15 7.24 11.17 0.96
N ILE A 16 6.68 10.12 0.36
CA ILE A 16 6.19 10.13 -1.03
C ILE A 16 4.71 10.50 -1.01
N ASN A 17 4.38 11.69 -1.51
CA ASN A 17 3.00 12.18 -1.55
C ASN A 17 2.31 11.74 -2.83
N ARG A 18 1.01 11.46 -2.72
CA ARG A 18 0.12 11.09 -3.81
C ARG A 18 -0.67 12.30 -4.29
N TRP A 19 -1.29 12.17 -5.46
CA TRP A 19 -2.14 13.20 -6.09
C TRP A 19 -1.42 14.52 -6.39
N PRO A 20 -0.21 14.51 -6.99
CA PRO A 20 0.61 15.72 -7.14
C PRO A 20 0.04 16.74 -8.13
N LEU A 21 -0.93 16.34 -8.96
CA LEU A 21 -1.50 17.18 -10.03
C LEU A 21 -2.70 18.02 -9.59
N MET A 22 -3.19 17.85 -8.36
CA MET A 22 -4.40 18.52 -7.87
C MET A 22 -4.17 19.19 -6.51
N ARG A 23 -4.99 20.21 -6.23
CA ARG A 23 -5.09 20.76 -4.87
C ARG A 23 -5.71 19.71 -3.95
N ASN A 24 -4.99 19.33 -2.90
CA ASN A 24 -5.50 18.46 -1.85
C ASN A 24 -5.89 19.28 -0.61
N VAL A 25 -7.06 19.00 -0.02
CA VAL A 25 -7.41 19.55 1.31
C VAL A 25 -6.53 18.92 2.38
N ARG A 26 -6.25 17.62 2.25
CA ARG A 26 -5.29 16.85 3.05
C ARG A 26 -4.43 16.04 2.11
N THR A 27 -3.12 16.27 2.15
CA THR A 27 -2.16 15.47 1.39
C THR A 27 -2.11 14.05 1.94
N GLU A 28 -2.18 13.07 1.04
CA GLU A 28 -2.00 11.65 1.34
C GLU A 28 -0.59 11.22 0.92
N ASN A 29 0.04 10.34 1.69
CA ASN A 29 1.31 9.70 1.31
C ASN A 29 1.15 8.19 1.08
N VAL A 30 2.14 7.58 0.42
CA VAL A 30 2.10 6.16 0.03
C VAL A 30 1.98 5.22 1.24
N SER A 31 2.54 5.59 2.40
CA SER A 31 2.39 4.79 3.62
C SER A 31 0.95 4.78 4.14
N GLU A 32 0.24 5.91 4.07
CA GLU A 32 -1.16 6.01 4.48
C GLU A 32 -2.07 5.22 3.54
N HIS A 33 -1.89 5.42 2.23
CA HIS A 33 -2.57 4.69 1.17
C HIS A 33 -2.38 3.18 1.32
N SER A 34 -1.13 2.72 1.48
CA SER A 34 -0.82 1.29 1.61
C SER A 34 -1.49 0.63 2.81
N LEU A 35 -1.59 1.34 3.94
CA LEU A 35 -2.32 0.85 5.11
C LEU A 35 -3.83 0.75 4.83
N GLN A 36 -4.41 1.75 4.18
CA GLN A 36 -5.82 1.73 3.80
C GLN A 36 -6.13 0.60 2.82
N VAL A 37 -5.31 0.41 1.79
CA VAL A 37 -5.44 -0.69 0.83
C VAL A 37 -5.34 -2.04 1.54
N ALA A 38 -4.42 -2.19 2.50
CA ALA A 38 -4.31 -3.43 3.28
C ALA A 38 -5.57 -3.74 4.10
N MET A 39 -6.14 -2.75 4.78
CA MET A 39 -7.39 -2.92 5.53
C MET A 39 -8.56 -3.27 4.61
N VAL A 40 -8.70 -2.58 3.48
CA VAL A 40 -9.77 -2.81 2.50
C VAL A 40 -9.63 -4.19 1.85
N ALA A 41 -8.43 -4.56 1.38
CA ALA A 41 -8.17 -5.83 0.73
C ALA A 41 -8.39 -7.02 1.70
N HIS A 42 -7.97 -6.89 2.95
CA HIS A 42 -8.26 -7.87 3.99
C HIS A 42 -9.78 -8.02 4.22
N ALA A 43 -10.52 -6.90 4.35
CA ALA A 43 -11.96 -6.93 4.52
C ALA A 43 -12.69 -7.59 3.34
N LEU A 44 -12.27 -7.27 2.11
CA LEU A 44 -12.80 -7.91 0.89
C LEU A 44 -12.52 -9.41 0.86
N ALA A 45 -11.32 -9.85 1.24
CA ALA A 45 -10.98 -11.26 1.35
C ALA A 45 -11.84 -11.97 2.41
N ALA A 46 -12.04 -11.36 3.58
CA ALA A 46 -12.90 -11.89 4.64
C ALA A 46 -14.37 -12.01 4.19
N ILE A 47 -14.87 -11.01 3.47
CA ILE A 47 -16.23 -11.03 2.89
C ILE A 47 -16.34 -12.15 1.86
N LYS A 48 -15.36 -12.29 0.95
CA LYS A 48 -15.32 -13.35 -0.07
C LYS A 48 -15.41 -14.73 0.57
N ASN A 49 -14.62 -14.96 1.62
CA ASN A 49 -14.61 -16.24 2.32
C ASN A 49 -15.91 -16.50 3.07
N ARG A 50 -16.45 -15.50 3.79
CA ARG A 50 -17.61 -15.68 4.67
C ARG A 50 -18.95 -15.69 3.94
N LYS A 51 -19.10 -14.92 2.87
CA LYS A 51 -20.40 -14.69 2.20
C LYS A 51 -20.49 -15.30 0.81
N PHE A 52 -19.37 -15.62 0.17
CA PHE A 52 -19.33 -15.99 -1.24
C PHE A 52 -18.58 -17.31 -1.51
N GLY A 53 -18.39 -18.14 -0.48
CA GLY A 53 -17.73 -19.45 -0.62
C GLY A 53 -16.26 -19.38 -1.08
N GLY A 54 -15.62 -18.22 -0.90
CA GLY A 54 -14.21 -18.06 -1.23
C GLY A 54 -13.29 -18.87 -0.33
N ASN A 55 -12.13 -19.24 -0.87
CA ASN A 55 -11.04 -19.86 -0.12
C ASN A 55 -9.72 -19.14 -0.40
N VAL A 56 -9.60 -17.89 0.06
CA VAL A 56 -8.37 -17.08 -0.06
C VAL A 56 -7.77 -16.77 1.30
N ASN A 57 -6.45 -16.63 1.38
CA ASN A 57 -5.80 -16.24 2.64
C ASN A 57 -5.85 -14.71 2.83
N ALA A 58 -6.73 -14.24 3.71
CA ALA A 58 -6.95 -12.81 3.96
C ALA A 58 -5.72 -12.11 4.57
N GLU A 59 -4.98 -12.78 5.47
CA GLU A 59 -3.77 -12.25 6.09
C GLU A 59 -2.66 -12.07 5.07
N ARG A 60 -2.49 -13.05 4.16
CA ARG A 60 -1.55 -12.94 3.04
C ARG A 60 -1.93 -11.78 2.13
N ILE A 61 -3.22 -11.59 1.84
CA ILE A 61 -3.68 -10.46 1.02
C ILE A 61 -3.39 -9.12 1.69
N ALA A 62 -3.60 -9.01 3.01
CA ALA A 62 -3.24 -7.80 3.77
C ALA A 62 -1.75 -7.50 3.64
N LEU A 63 -0.89 -8.53 3.79
CA LEU A 63 0.56 -8.37 3.66
C LEU A 63 0.97 -7.97 2.23
N LEU A 64 0.36 -8.56 1.20
CA LEU A 64 0.63 -8.17 -0.20
C LEU A 64 0.23 -6.71 -0.43
N ALA A 65 -0.94 -6.31 0.06
CA ALA A 65 -1.43 -4.93 -0.05
C ALA A 65 -0.54 -3.93 0.71
N MET A 66 0.05 -4.29 1.85
CA MET A 66 1.02 -3.41 2.54
C MET A 66 2.25 -3.08 1.69
N TYR A 67 2.64 -3.96 0.77
CA TYR A 67 3.88 -3.85 -0.02
C TYR A 67 3.65 -3.53 -1.50
N HIS A 68 2.40 -3.39 -1.95
CA HIS A 68 2.10 -3.30 -3.39
C HIS A 68 2.77 -2.10 -4.08
N ASP A 69 2.88 -0.96 -3.39
CA ASP A 69 3.54 0.26 -3.88
C ASP A 69 4.92 0.49 -3.24
N ALA A 70 5.54 -0.54 -2.66
CA ALA A 70 6.84 -0.38 -1.99
C ALA A 70 7.96 0.09 -2.94
N SER A 71 7.84 -0.15 -4.25
CA SER A 71 8.77 0.33 -5.27
C SER A 71 8.78 1.85 -5.43
N GLU A 72 7.71 2.53 -5.05
CA GLU A 72 7.60 3.99 -5.16
C GLU A 72 8.62 4.73 -4.27
N VAL A 73 9.20 4.04 -3.29
CA VAL A 73 10.33 4.60 -2.53
C VAL A 73 11.58 4.86 -3.39
N LEU A 74 11.69 4.18 -4.55
CA LEU A 74 12.77 4.34 -5.51
C LEU A 74 12.34 5.17 -6.72
N THR A 75 11.09 5.05 -7.16
CA THR A 75 10.59 5.69 -8.39
C THR A 75 9.82 6.99 -8.16
N GLY A 76 9.30 7.22 -6.95
CA GLY A 76 8.23 8.19 -6.68
C GLY A 76 6.85 7.65 -7.07
N ASP A 77 5.80 8.35 -6.62
CA ASP A 77 4.41 8.16 -7.07
C ASP A 77 4.25 8.79 -8.46
N LEU A 78 3.80 7.99 -9.42
CA LEU A 78 3.53 8.44 -10.78
C LEU A 78 2.00 8.47 -10.98
N PRO A 79 1.39 9.65 -11.15
CA PRO A 79 -0.07 9.76 -11.23
C PRO A 79 -0.59 9.10 -12.51
N THR A 80 -1.49 8.12 -12.39
CA THR A 80 -2.30 7.67 -13.53
C THR A 80 -3.46 8.67 -13.72
N PRO A 81 -3.87 9.07 -14.95
CA PRO A 81 -3.46 8.63 -16.28
C PRO A 81 -2.32 9.51 -16.83
N VAL A 82 -1.13 8.93 -16.97
CA VAL A 82 -0.10 9.52 -17.84
C VAL A 82 -0.42 9.16 -19.28
#